data_AF-A0A930VWQ9-F1
#
_entry.id   AF-A0A930VWQ9-F1
#
_cell.length_a   1.000
_cell.length_b   1.000
_cell.length_c   1.000
_cell.angle_alpha   90.00
_cell.angle_beta   90.00
_cell.angle_gamma   90.00
#
_symmetry.space_group_name_H-M   'P 1'
#
loop_
_entity.id
_entity.type
_entity.pdbx_description
1 polymer ?
#
loop_
_entity_poly.entity_id
_entity_poly.type
_entity_poly.pdbx_seq_one_letter_code
_entity_poly.pdbx_strand_id
1 'polypeptide(L)'
;MNTLNSGKPSSFKDTPRKRIARLFLIIVISIVAGTLVIQYATLPIRSHIEFQPLLERARTIMDGTADPTPSEELDGELYFWSWNRRCNAYPNASYVEVKPIEITAVQHAGDKAILTINFEITAYSKNGSIEMNASYLANKWYVRKSGDRWIVYKIESKPLINKEI
;
A
#
# COMPACT_ATOMS: atom_id res chain seq x y z
N MET A 1 59.45 -4.99 56.46
CA MET A 1 59.25 -3.89 55.48
C MET A 1 58.76 -4.51 54.19
N ASN A 2 57.63 -4.01 53.69
CA ASN A 2 56.65 -4.71 52.86
C ASN A 2 57.09 -4.86 51.39
N THR A 3 56.89 -6.04 50.80
CA THR A 3 56.99 -6.26 49.35
C THR A 3 55.64 -5.94 48.69
N LEU A 4 55.69 -5.08 47.67
CA LEU A 4 54.53 -4.60 46.92
C LEU A 4 53.79 -5.74 46.20
N ASN A 5 52.47 -5.74 46.38
CA ASN A 5 51.52 -6.59 45.70
C ASN A 5 51.34 -6.10 44.25
N SER A 6 51.93 -6.82 43.29
CA SER A 6 51.71 -6.57 41.86
C SER A 6 50.42 -7.28 41.42
N GLY A 7 49.32 -6.54 41.42
CA GLY A 7 48.05 -6.98 40.84
C GLY A 7 48.18 -7.12 39.32
N LYS A 8 48.32 -8.36 38.84
CA LYS A 8 48.24 -8.69 37.42
C LYS A 8 46.76 -8.70 37.00
N PRO A 9 46.35 -8.03 35.92
CA PRO A 9 44.96 -8.08 35.48
C PRO A 9 44.65 -9.48 34.95
N SER A 10 43.54 -10.04 35.41
CA SER A 10 42.96 -11.29 34.94
C SER A 10 42.69 -11.21 33.43
N SER A 11 43.61 -11.75 32.64
CA SER A 11 43.43 -11.98 31.20
C SER A 11 42.38 -13.07 31.03
N PHE A 12 41.17 -12.66 30.66
CA PHE A 12 40.06 -13.55 30.34
C PHE A 12 40.43 -14.36 29.07
N LYS A 13 41.03 -15.55 29.26
CA LYS A 13 41.34 -16.47 28.17
C LYS A 13 40.04 -17.10 27.66
N ASP A 14 39.45 -16.47 26.64
CA ASP A 14 38.42 -17.12 25.84
C ASP A 14 38.99 -18.39 25.19
N THR A 15 38.43 -19.54 25.53
CA THR A 15 38.84 -20.82 24.93
C THR A 15 38.47 -20.85 23.44
N PRO A 16 39.25 -21.55 22.59
CA PRO A 16 39.03 -21.60 21.14
C PRO A 16 37.59 -22.04 20.79
N ARG A 17 36.98 -22.90 21.60
CA ARG A 17 35.58 -23.32 21.47
C ARG A 17 34.58 -22.16 21.64
N LYS A 18 34.81 -21.23 22.57
CA LYS A 18 33.98 -20.02 22.76
C LYS A 18 34.16 -19.03 21.61
N ARG A 19 35.38 -18.89 21.06
CA ARG A 19 35.64 -18.06 19.87
C ARG A 19 34.89 -18.57 18.64
N ILE A 20 34.94 -19.88 18.38
CA ILE A 20 34.24 -20.51 17.25
C ILE A 20 32.72 -20.35 17.41
N ALA A 21 32.16 -20.61 18.60
CA ALA A 21 30.73 -20.43 18.86
C ALA A 21 30.26 -18.97 18.64
N ARG A 22 31.07 -17.98 19.04
CA ARG A 22 30.76 -16.55 18.78
C ARG A 22 30.79 -16.20 17.29
N LEU A 23 31.75 -16.74 16.53
CA LEU A 23 31.80 -16.57 15.07
C LEU A 23 30.55 -17.15 14.39
N PHE A 24 30.15 -18.37 14.77
CA PHE A 24 28.91 -18.96 14.27
C PHE A 24 27.68 -18.12 14.61
N LEU A 25 27.58 -17.61 15.85
CA LEU A 25 26.47 -16.75 16.27
C LEU A 25 26.39 -15.46 15.43
N ILE A 26 27.54 -14.80 15.18
CA ILE A 26 27.59 -13.58 14.36
C ILE A 26 27.13 -13.86 12.93
N ILE A 27 27.58 -14.98 12.34
CA ILE A 27 27.16 -15.39 10.98
C ILE A 27 25.65 -15.62 10.93
N VAL A 28 25.09 -16.35 11.90
CA VAL A 28 23.64 -16.62 11.96
C VAL A 28 22.85 -15.32 12.11
N ILE A 29 23.24 -14.43 13.01
CA ILE A 29 22.58 -13.13 13.19
C ILE A 29 22.66 -12.30 11.90
N SER A 30 23.80 -12.31 11.22
CA SER A 30 24.00 -11.57 9.98
C SER A 30 23.12 -12.09 8.85
N ILE A 31 22.97 -13.42 8.73
CA ILE A 31 22.07 -14.05 7.78
C ILE A 31 20.62 -13.69 8.09
N VAL A 32 20.19 -13.80 9.36
CA VAL A 32 18.81 -13.49 9.78
C VAL A 32 18.49 -12.01 9.56
N ALA A 33 19.41 -11.10 9.90
CA ALA A 33 19.25 -9.68 9.63
C ALA A 33 19.18 -9.40 8.12
N GLY A 34 20.05 -10.04 7.33
CA GLY A 34 20.05 -9.91 5.87
C GLY A 34 18.74 -10.40 5.23
N THR A 35 18.22 -11.56 5.65
CA THR A 35 16.96 -12.09 5.13
C THR A 35 15.77 -11.24 5.53
N LEU A 36 15.73 -10.73 6.76
CA LEU A 36 14.71 -9.78 7.21
C LEU A 36 14.73 -8.50 6.37
N VAL A 37 15.90 -7.89 6.17
CA VAL A 37 16.01 -6.66 5.36
C VAL A 37 15.54 -6.89 3.93
N ILE A 38 15.89 -8.03 3.30
CA ILE A 38 15.41 -8.37 1.96
C ILE A 38 13.89 -8.57 1.95
N GLN A 39 13.33 -9.28 2.93
CA GLN A 39 11.89 -9.47 3.05
C GLN A 39 11.16 -8.12 3.21
N TYR A 40 11.61 -7.26 4.12
CA TYR A 40 10.99 -5.95 4.34
C TYR A 40 11.11 -5.01 3.12
N ALA A 41 12.19 -5.11 2.35
CA ALA A 41 12.35 -4.32 1.14
C ALA A 41 11.50 -4.85 -0.05
N THR A 42 11.28 -6.15 -0.13
CA THR A 42 10.59 -6.79 -1.28
C THR A 42 9.09 -6.97 -1.09
N LEU A 43 8.59 -7.07 0.15
CA LEU A 43 7.16 -7.18 0.44
C LEU A 43 6.33 -6.02 -0.12
N PRO A 44 6.74 -4.74 0.02
CA PRO A 44 6.02 -3.61 -0.58
C PRO A 44 5.96 -3.72 -2.10
N ILE A 45 7.07 -4.10 -2.75
CA ILE A 45 7.17 -4.25 -4.21
C ILE A 45 6.23 -5.36 -4.69
N ARG A 46 6.23 -6.52 -4.01
CA ARG A 46 5.37 -7.65 -4.37
C ARG A 46 3.89 -7.30 -4.22
N SER A 47 3.53 -6.63 -3.13
CA SER A 47 2.16 -6.17 -2.93
C SER A 47 1.73 -5.15 -3.98
N HIS A 48 2.64 -4.23 -4.36
CA HIS A 48 2.36 -3.26 -5.41
C HIS A 48 2.09 -3.95 -6.75
N ILE A 49 2.94 -4.89 -7.16
CA ILE A 49 2.74 -5.67 -8.40
C ILE A 49 1.43 -6.48 -8.37
N GLU A 50 1.10 -7.09 -7.23
CA GLU A 50 -0.11 -7.89 -7.06
C GLU A 50 -1.40 -7.06 -7.21
N PHE A 51 -1.42 -5.84 -6.65
CA PHE A 51 -2.60 -4.97 -6.70
C PHE A 51 -2.58 -3.99 -7.88
N GLN A 52 -1.49 -3.86 -8.61
CA GLN A 52 -1.36 -2.91 -9.73
C GLN A 52 -2.53 -3.00 -10.74
N PRO A 53 -2.96 -4.19 -11.20
CA PRO A 53 -4.08 -4.27 -12.12
C PRO A 53 -5.39 -3.71 -11.53
N LEU A 54 -5.60 -3.90 -10.22
CA LEU A 54 -6.75 -3.35 -9.51
C LEU A 54 -6.65 -1.81 -9.41
N LEU A 55 -5.46 -1.27 -9.10
CA LEU A 55 -5.27 0.18 -8.95
C LEU A 55 -5.45 0.91 -10.28
N GLU A 56 -4.92 0.36 -11.36
CA GLU A 56 -5.10 0.88 -12.72
C GLU A 56 -6.57 0.81 -13.15
N ARG A 57 -7.23 -0.31 -12.87
CA ARG A 57 -8.67 -0.44 -13.11
C ARG A 57 -9.47 0.58 -12.31
N ALA A 58 -9.17 0.77 -11.03
CA ALA A 58 -9.86 1.77 -10.20
C ALA A 58 -9.69 3.19 -10.73
N ARG A 59 -8.47 3.54 -11.19
CA ARG A 59 -8.18 4.84 -11.80
C ARG A 59 -9.03 5.09 -13.04
N THR A 60 -9.05 4.13 -13.97
CA THR A 60 -9.83 4.24 -15.21
C THR A 60 -11.35 4.25 -14.96
N ILE A 61 -11.83 3.58 -13.90
CA ILE A 61 -13.22 3.69 -13.47
C ILE A 61 -13.53 5.12 -13.01
N MET A 62 -12.67 5.66 -12.13
CA MET A 62 -12.87 6.97 -11.51
C MET A 62 -12.71 8.14 -12.48
N ASP A 63 -11.87 8.01 -13.52
CA ASP A 63 -11.73 9.03 -14.57
C ASP A 63 -12.71 8.85 -15.74
N GLY A 64 -13.44 7.73 -15.79
CA GLY A 64 -14.46 7.44 -16.79
C GLY A 64 -13.95 6.79 -18.08
N THR A 65 -12.68 6.36 -18.13
CA THR A 65 -12.06 5.74 -19.32
C THR A 65 -12.03 4.21 -19.30
N ALA A 66 -12.56 3.59 -18.25
CA ALA A 66 -12.59 2.13 -18.06
C ALA A 66 -13.22 1.35 -19.23
N ASP A 67 -12.44 0.41 -19.79
CA ASP A 67 -12.85 -0.60 -20.76
C ASP A 67 -12.51 -2.01 -20.23
N PRO A 68 -13.48 -2.93 -20.08
CA PRO A 68 -14.92 -2.78 -20.32
C PRO A 68 -15.58 -1.78 -19.37
N THR A 69 -16.79 -1.34 -19.71
CA THR A 69 -17.57 -0.42 -18.86
C THR A 69 -17.73 -0.96 -17.44
N PRO A 70 -17.60 -0.12 -16.40
CA PRO A 70 -17.67 -0.59 -15.02
C PRO A 70 -19.04 -1.17 -14.66
N SER A 71 -19.05 -2.21 -13.83
CA SER A 71 -20.29 -2.80 -13.28
C SER A 71 -20.09 -3.29 -11.85
N GLU A 72 -21.17 -3.43 -11.09
CA GLU A 72 -21.12 -3.93 -9.71
C GLU A 72 -20.60 -5.38 -9.65
N GLU A 73 -20.93 -6.22 -10.64
CA GLU A 73 -20.41 -7.59 -10.73
C GLU A 73 -18.90 -7.61 -10.97
N LEU A 74 -18.42 -6.72 -11.83
CA LEU A 74 -17.01 -6.70 -12.25
C LEU A 74 -16.09 -6.04 -11.23
N ASP A 75 -16.53 -4.91 -10.69
CA ASP A 75 -15.70 -3.96 -9.96
C ASP A 75 -16.18 -3.74 -8.50
N GLY A 76 -17.32 -4.32 -8.13
CA GLY A 76 -17.89 -4.20 -6.78
C GLY A 76 -18.18 -2.75 -6.40
N GLU A 77 -17.71 -2.34 -5.22
CA GLU A 77 -17.95 -0.98 -4.69
C GLU A 77 -17.34 0.11 -5.58
N LEU A 78 -16.28 -0.18 -6.34
CA LEU A 78 -15.67 0.78 -7.28
C LEU A 78 -16.64 1.25 -8.36
N TYR A 79 -17.65 0.45 -8.69
CA TYR A 79 -18.69 0.85 -9.63
C TYR A 79 -19.37 2.18 -9.24
N PHE A 80 -19.61 2.40 -7.95
CA PHE A 80 -20.22 3.64 -7.43
C PHE A 80 -19.27 4.85 -7.48
N TRP A 81 -17.98 4.61 -7.67
CA TRP A 81 -16.97 5.64 -7.84
C TRP A 81 -16.77 6.07 -9.29
N SER A 82 -17.44 5.40 -10.24
CA SER A 82 -17.30 5.70 -11.66
C SER A 82 -17.69 7.14 -11.99
N TRP A 83 -16.91 7.79 -12.87
CA TRP A 83 -17.20 9.16 -13.29
C TRP A 83 -18.59 9.28 -13.93
N ASN A 84 -19.01 8.28 -14.71
CA ASN A 84 -20.33 8.24 -15.35
C ASN A 84 -21.50 8.35 -14.37
N ARG A 85 -21.30 7.98 -13.09
CA ARG A 85 -22.32 8.13 -12.04
C ARG A 85 -22.21 9.46 -11.29
N ARG A 86 -21.10 10.17 -11.43
CA ARG A 86 -20.77 11.41 -10.71
C ARG A 86 -20.83 12.66 -11.58
N CYS A 87 -20.72 12.52 -12.90
CA CYS A 87 -20.68 13.64 -13.84
C CYS A 87 -21.89 14.57 -13.72
N ASN A 88 -23.07 14.03 -13.40
CA ASN A 88 -24.28 14.83 -13.20
C ASN A 88 -24.18 15.82 -12.02
N ALA A 89 -23.37 15.54 -11.01
CA ALA A 89 -23.13 16.46 -9.88
C ALA A 89 -22.17 17.61 -10.25
N TYR A 90 -21.48 17.49 -11.39
CA TYR A 90 -20.48 18.44 -11.88
C TYR A 90 -20.71 18.70 -13.38
N PRO A 91 -21.82 19.34 -13.77
CA PRO A 91 -22.25 19.43 -15.18
C PRO A 91 -21.28 20.19 -16.09
N ASN A 92 -20.42 21.04 -15.52
CA ASN A 92 -19.40 21.78 -16.26
C ASN A 92 -18.11 20.97 -16.46
N ALA A 93 -17.92 19.89 -15.71
CA ALA A 93 -16.73 19.07 -15.79
C ALA A 93 -16.69 18.30 -17.12
N SER A 94 -15.57 18.45 -17.83
CA SER A 94 -15.32 17.88 -19.14
C SER A 94 -14.35 16.70 -19.10
N TYR A 95 -13.41 16.69 -18.14
CA TYR A 95 -12.52 15.55 -17.92
C TYR A 95 -12.14 15.45 -16.43
N VAL A 96 -11.66 14.27 -16.05
CA VAL A 96 -11.23 13.97 -14.69
C VAL A 96 -9.80 13.45 -14.74
N GLU A 97 -8.98 13.96 -13.83
CA GLU A 97 -7.68 13.41 -13.54
C GLU A 97 -7.73 12.69 -12.19
N VAL A 98 -7.27 11.45 -12.19
CA VAL A 98 -7.04 10.67 -10.98
C VAL A 98 -5.53 10.46 -10.88
N LYS A 99 -4.92 10.99 -9.83
CA LYS A 99 -3.50 10.75 -9.55
C LYS A 99 -3.26 9.26 -9.27
N PRO A 100 -2.03 8.75 -9.46
CA PRO A 100 -1.70 7.37 -9.10
C PRO A 100 -2.17 7.04 -7.69
N ILE A 101 -2.83 5.90 -7.54
CA ILE A 101 -3.31 5.43 -6.24
C ILE A 101 -2.13 4.77 -5.53
N GLU A 102 -1.74 5.35 -4.40
CA GLU A 102 -0.58 4.88 -3.63
C GLU A 102 -1.03 3.94 -2.52
N ILE A 103 -0.48 2.73 -2.48
CA ILE A 103 -0.66 1.83 -1.34
C ILE A 103 0.37 2.20 -0.26
N THR A 104 -0.13 2.50 0.94
CA THR A 104 0.71 2.83 2.11
C THR A 104 0.80 1.67 3.10
N ALA A 105 -0.18 0.78 3.13
CA ALA A 105 -0.14 -0.45 3.92
C ALA A 105 -1.04 -1.54 3.33
N VAL A 106 -0.70 -2.80 3.58
CA VAL A 106 -1.48 -3.97 3.17
C VAL A 106 -1.61 -4.93 4.34
N GLN A 107 -2.82 -5.43 4.57
CA GLN A 107 -3.11 -6.48 5.53
C GLN A 107 -3.76 -7.66 4.81
N HIS A 108 -3.01 -8.74 4.57
CA HIS A 108 -3.53 -9.95 3.94
C HIS A 108 -4.28 -10.85 4.92
N ALA A 109 -5.37 -11.45 4.45
CA ALA A 109 -6.18 -12.42 5.16
C ALA A 109 -6.69 -13.49 4.17
N GLY A 110 -5.79 -14.40 3.76
CA GLY A 110 -6.11 -15.46 2.80
C GLY A 110 -6.46 -14.92 1.42
N ASP A 111 -7.70 -15.14 0.99
CA ASP A 111 -8.27 -14.64 -0.27
C ASP A 111 -8.71 -13.16 -0.20
N LYS A 112 -8.49 -12.50 0.94
CA LYS A 112 -8.85 -11.11 1.20
C LYS A 112 -7.63 -10.27 1.54
N ALA A 113 -7.73 -8.97 1.33
CA ALA A 113 -6.80 -8.00 1.87
C ALA A 113 -7.50 -6.68 2.23
N ILE A 114 -6.87 -5.93 3.11
CA ILE A 114 -7.22 -4.53 3.38
C ILE A 114 -6.06 -3.67 2.88
N LEU A 115 -6.34 -2.80 1.91
CA LEU A 115 -5.39 -1.84 1.37
C LEU A 115 -5.64 -0.51 2.06
N THR A 116 -4.60 0.07 2.65
CA THR A 116 -4.61 1.49 3.05
C THR A 116 -3.99 2.28 1.92
N ILE A 117 -4.75 3.19 1.34
CA ILE A 117 -4.35 3.92 0.13
C ILE A 117 -4.47 5.43 0.27
N ASN A 118 -3.71 6.14 -0.55
CA ASN A 118 -3.83 7.57 -0.78
C ASN A 118 -4.09 7.84 -2.26
N PHE A 119 -5.00 8.77 -2.56
CA PHE A 119 -5.22 9.21 -3.94
C PHE A 119 -5.92 10.57 -3.99
N GLU A 120 -5.83 11.22 -5.14
CA GLU A 120 -6.48 12.50 -5.43
C GLU A 120 -7.26 12.41 -6.72
N ILE A 121 -8.42 13.06 -6.73
CA ILE A 121 -9.27 13.20 -7.91
C ILE A 121 -9.49 14.69 -8.15
N THR A 122 -9.29 15.14 -9.39
CA THR A 122 -9.62 16.49 -9.82
C THR A 122 -10.48 16.45 -11.07
N ALA A 123 -11.64 17.10 -11.05
CA ALA A 123 -12.49 17.29 -12.22
C ALA A 123 -12.30 18.72 -12.75
N TYR A 124 -12.14 18.84 -14.06
CA TYR A 124 -11.87 20.10 -14.74
C TYR A 124 -12.96 20.41 -15.75
N SER A 125 -13.33 21.67 -15.89
CA SER A 125 -14.16 22.13 -17.01
C SER A 125 -13.36 22.29 -18.29
N LYS A 126 -14.07 22.54 -19.39
CA LYS A 126 -13.47 22.66 -20.74
C LYS A 126 -12.39 23.74 -20.84
N ASN A 127 -12.45 24.78 -20.02
CA ASN A 127 -11.46 25.85 -19.98
C ASN A 127 -10.30 25.56 -19.01
N GLY A 128 -10.28 24.38 -18.37
CA GLY A 128 -9.26 23.98 -17.40
C GLY A 128 -9.49 24.47 -15.97
N SER A 129 -10.64 25.08 -15.66
CA SER A 129 -10.97 25.45 -14.28
C SER A 129 -11.30 24.22 -13.44
N ILE A 130 -10.95 24.23 -12.16
CA ILE A 130 -11.22 23.12 -11.24
C ILE A 130 -12.69 23.20 -10.81
N GLU A 131 -13.48 22.18 -11.16
CA GLU A 131 -14.88 22.03 -10.74
C GLU A 131 -14.99 21.19 -9.45
N MET A 132 -14.04 20.27 -9.25
CA MET A 132 -13.97 19.42 -8.06
C MET A 132 -12.51 19.06 -7.80
N ASN A 133 -12.09 19.10 -6.54
CA ASN A 133 -10.85 18.50 -6.08
C ASN A 133 -11.11 17.75 -4.77
N ALA A 134 -10.60 16.53 -4.65
CA ALA A 134 -10.74 15.72 -3.46
C ALA A 134 -9.51 14.86 -3.24
N SER A 135 -8.98 14.91 -2.01
CA SER A 135 -7.88 14.05 -1.56
C SER A 135 -8.39 13.05 -0.53
N TYR A 136 -8.02 11.80 -0.69
CA TYR A 136 -8.34 10.70 0.22
C TYR A 136 -7.06 10.17 0.82
N LEU A 137 -6.91 10.32 2.13
CA LEU A 137 -5.72 9.90 2.87
C LEU A 137 -6.05 8.73 3.79
N ALA A 138 -5.15 7.76 3.88
CA ALA A 138 -5.29 6.55 4.67
C ALA A 138 -6.65 5.83 4.46
N ASN A 139 -7.17 5.91 3.24
CA ASN A 139 -8.47 5.36 2.91
C ASN A 139 -8.38 3.84 2.81
N LYS A 140 -9.32 3.11 3.40
CA LYS A 140 -9.27 1.65 3.39
C LYS A 140 -10.18 1.04 2.36
N TRP A 141 -9.58 0.20 1.53
CA TRP A 141 -10.27 -0.63 0.55
C TRP A 141 -10.17 -2.08 0.97
N TYR A 142 -11.33 -2.73 1.02
CA TYR A 142 -11.43 -4.15 1.30
C TYR A 142 -11.57 -4.90 -0.02
N VAL A 143 -10.61 -5.77 -0.27
CA VAL A 143 -10.50 -6.52 -1.53
C VAL A 143 -10.60 -8.01 -1.28
N ARG A 144 -11.16 -8.73 -2.24
CA ARG A 144 -11.22 -10.19 -2.27
C ARG A 144 -10.82 -10.72 -3.64
N LYS A 145 -10.25 -11.93 -3.70
CA LYS A 145 -10.00 -12.61 -4.97
C LYS A 145 -11.30 -13.12 -5.58
N SER A 146 -11.41 -12.99 -6.88
CA SER A 146 -12.45 -13.57 -7.73
C SER A 146 -11.78 -14.10 -9.00
N GLY A 147 -11.49 -15.40 -9.00
CA GLY A 147 -10.53 -15.98 -9.96
C GLY A 147 -9.15 -15.36 -9.77
N ASP A 148 -8.54 -14.90 -10.86
CA ASP A 148 -7.21 -14.28 -10.87
C ASP A 148 -7.21 -12.77 -10.58
N ARG A 149 -8.38 -12.18 -10.27
CA ARG A 149 -8.52 -10.73 -10.08
C ARG A 149 -8.90 -10.38 -8.65
N TRP A 150 -8.45 -9.21 -8.22
CA TRP A 150 -8.90 -8.57 -6.98
C TRP A 150 -10.12 -7.70 -7.27
N ILE A 151 -11.16 -7.82 -6.45
CA ILE A 151 -12.38 -7.00 -6.52
C ILE A 151 -12.56 -6.27 -5.20
N VAL A 152 -12.89 -4.97 -5.27
CA VAL A 152 -13.21 -4.16 -4.08
C VAL A 152 -14.65 -4.40 -3.68
N TYR A 153 -14.88 -4.95 -2.49
CA TYR A 153 -16.24 -5.19 -1.98
C TYR A 153 -16.67 -4.18 -0.93
N LYS A 154 -15.74 -3.34 -0.43
CA LYS A 154 -16.06 -2.25 0.49
C LYS A 154 -14.98 -1.18 0.43
N ILE A 155 -15.40 0.08 0.46
CA ILE A 155 -14.55 1.27 0.63
C ILE A 155 -15.07 2.02 1.86
N GLU A 156 -14.18 2.43 2.77
CA GLU A 156 -14.60 3.14 3.99
C GLU A 156 -15.16 4.54 3.69
N SER A 157 -14.58 5.23 2.71
CA SER A 157 -15.16 6.49 2.21
C SER A 157 -16.31 6.22 1.25
N LYS A 158 -17.18 7.21 1.11
CA LYS A 158 -18.18 7.25 0.05
C LYS A 158 -17.75 8.27 -1.02
N PRO A 159 -18.11 8.03 -2.29
CA PRO A 159 -17.87 9.02 -3.32
C PRO A 159 -18.57 10.32 -2.92
N LEU A 160 -17.90 11.45 -3.08
CA LEU A 160 -18.53 12.76 -2.93
C LEU A 160 -19.59 12.89 -4.03
N ILE A 161 -20.83 12.69 -3.61
CA ILE A 161 -22.04 13.06 -4.34
C ILE A 161 -22.56 14.24 -3.53
N ASN A 162 -22.58 15.44 -4.09
CA ASN A 162 -23.40 16.50 -3.51
C ASN A 162 -24.85 15.99 -3.56
N LYS A 163 -25.32 15.46 -2.44
CA LYS A 163 -26.74 15.38 -2.14
C LYS A 163 -27.07 16.66 -1.39
N GLU A 164 -28.11 17.33 -1.89
CA GLU A 164 -28.80 18.48 -1.28
C GLU A 164 -28.11 19.84 -1.59
N ILE A 165 -28.79 20.88 -2.09
CA ILE A 165 -30.23 21.24 -2.21
C ILE A 165 -30.43 22.00 -3.53
#